data_AF-A0A8E2EX43-F1
#
_entry.id   AF-A0A8E2EX43-F1
#
_cell.length_a   1.000
_cell.length_b   1.000
_cell.length_c   1.000
_cell.angle_alpha   90.00
_cell.angle_beta   90.00
_cell.angle_gamma   90.00
#
_symmetry.space_group_name_H-M   'P 1'
#
loop_
_entity.id
_entity.type
_entity.pdbx_description
1 polymer ?
#
loop_
_entity_poly.entity_id
_entity_poly.type
_entity_poly.pdbx_seq_one_letter_code
_entity_poly.pdbx_strand_id
1 'polypeptide(L)'
;MKLSAALFASAAAAAGVNGSTPSIVESLLSSIPSNVVKGPFNPFPTQFINSYKAPIQAILERNAYVARNGSELLLSGTRWTAAGANVYWLGLDENVQPAAGQPFYAPYNASYPTKGRITEIMNTLQVLGGRTIRSQTLGVSVGNPLSVMPKLGEVNEQAFDTIDWAVYQARQHGIRVFAPLVSREW
;
A
#
# COMPACT_ATOMS: atom_id res chain seq x y z
N MET A 1 -4.14 -13.08 24.65
CA MET A 1 -4.02 -11.64 24.31
C MET A 1 -2.63 -11.03 24.53
N LYS A 2 -1.60 -11.77 24.98
CA LYS A 2 -0.23 -11.24 25.17
C LYS A 2 0.75 -11.54 24.02
N LEU A 3 0.42 -12.44 23.09
CA LEU A 3 1.26 -12.73 21.91
C LEU A 3 1.27 -11.58 20.90
N SER A 4 0.14 -10.89 20.70
CA SER A 4 0.01 -9.85 19.68
C SER A 4 0.92 -8.65 19.93
N ALA A 5 1.15 -8.26 21.19
CA ALA A 5 1.99 -7.10 21.51
C ALA A 5 3.49 -7.37 21.29
N ALA A 6 3.96 -8.59 21.53
CA ALA A 6 5.35 -8.98 21.27
C ALA A 6 5.64 -9.14 19.76
N LEU A 7 4.64 -9.55 18.97
CA LEU A 7 4.74 -9.65 17.50
C LEU A 7 4.97 -8.30 16.81
N PHE A 8 4.43 -7.20 17.34
CA PHE A 8 4.60 -5.87 16.74
C PHE A 8 5.94 -5.20 17.10
N ALA A 9 6.51 -5.51 18.26
CA ALA A 9 7.76 -4.89 18.71
C ALA A 9 9.00 -5.43 17.97
N SER A 10 9.03 -6.71 17.59
CA SER A 10 10.18 -7.31 16.90
C SER A 10 10.26 -6.96 15.41
N ALA A 11 9.12 -6.72 14.75
CA ALA A 11 9.08 -6.33 13.34
C ALA A 11 9.61 -4.90 13.11
N ALA A 12 9.42 -4.00 14.09
CA ALA A 12 9.95 -2.64 14.01
C ALA A 12 11.48 -2.58 14.17
N ALA A 13 12.06 -3.50 14.94
CA ALA A 13 13.51 -3.56 15.16
C ALA A 13 14.28 -4.15 13.96
N ALA A 14 13.64 -5.01 13.15
CA ALA A 14 14.26 -5.62 11.97
C ALA A 14 14.33 -4.70 10.75
N ALA A 15 13.64 -3.55 10.76
CA ALA A 15 13.59 -2.62 9.64
C ALA A 15 14.86 -1.75 9.47
N GLY A 16 15.86 -1.90 10.35
CA GLY A 16 17.04 -1.05 10.41
C GLY A 16 18.39 -1.70 10.11
N VAL A 17 18.46 -2.98 9.71
CA VAL A 17 19.75 -3.69 9.61
C VAL A 17 20.11 -4.01 8.17
N ASN A 18 21.17 -3.36 7.69
CA ASN A 18 21.85 -3.65 6.43
C ASN A 18 22.32 -5.12 6.37
N GLY A 19 22.06 -5.77 5.25
CA GLY A 19 22.63 -7.08 4.91
C GLY A 19 21.61 -8.21 5.01
N SER A 20 21.29 -8.81 3.84
CA SER A 20 20.66 -10.12 3.65
C SER A 20 19.92 -10.68 4.88
N THR A 21 18.88 -9.98 5.32
CA THR A 21 18.03 -10.49 6.39
C THR A 21 17.19 -11.62 5.79
N PRO A 22 17.20 -12.84 6.38
CA PRO A 22 16.18 -13.84 6.04
C PRO A 22 14.81 -13.21 6.22
N SER A 23 13.81 -13.70 5.48
CA SER A 23 12.48 -13.10 5.52
C SER A 23 12.05 -12.92 6.98
N ILE A 24 11.41 -11.80 7.32
CA ILE A 24 10.97 -11.54 8.70
C ILE A 24 10.19 -12.75 9.25
N VAL A 25 9.49 -13.47 8.37
CA VAL A 25 8.81 -14.73 8.69
C VAL A 25 9.75 -15.89 8.99
N GLU A 26 10.86 -16.09 8.29
CA GLU A 26 11.84 -17.14 8.63
C GLU A 26 12.48 -16.89 9.99
N SER A 27 12.84 -15.63 10.30
CA SER A 27 13.36 -15.26 11.62
C SER A 27 12.32 -15.44 12.73
N LEU A 28 11.06 -15.09 12.46
CA LEU A 28 9.96 -15.24 13.43
C LEU A 28 9.62 -16.72 13.65
N LEU A 29 9.57 -17.53 12.61
CA LEU A 29 9.17 -18.94 12.70
C LEU A 29 10.27 -19.83 13.27
N SER A 30 11.54 -19.54 12.98
CA SER A 30 12.67 -20.20 13.63
C SER A 30 12.76 -19.88 15.12
N SER A 31 12.19 -18.74 15.55
CA SER A 31 12.10 -18.37 16.97
C SER A 31 10.98 -19.06 17.74
N ILE A 32 10.02 -19.73 17.06
CA ILE A 32 8.98 -20.53 17.73
C ILE A 32 9.62 -21.84 18.18
N PRO A 33 9.85 -22.05 19.49
CA PRO A 33 10.42 -23.30 19.95
C PRO A 33 9.40 -24.40 19.67
N SER A 34 9.85 -25.49 19.05
CA SER A 34 9.05 -26.67 18.70
C SER A 34 8.25 -27.27 19.87
N ASN A 35 8.54 -26.81 21.09
CA ASN A 35 8.07 -27.37 22.35
C ASN A 35 7.15 -26.41 23.15
N VAL A 36 6.75 -25.26 22.60
CA VAL A 36 6.01 -24.21 23.37
C VAL A 36 4.52 -24.49 23.57
N VAL A 37 3.91 -25.38 22.78
CA VAL A 37 2.50 -25.75 22.99
C VAL A 37 2.41 -26.96 23.93
N LYS A 38 2.37 -26.71 25.24
CA LYS A 38 1.96 -27.75 26.21
C LYS A 38 0.45 -27.93 26.11
N GLY A 39 0.00 -29.08 25.60
CA GLY A 39 -1.41 -29.43 25.46
C GLY A 39 -1.62 -30.72 24.66
N PRO A 40 -2.87 -31.20 24.53
CA PRO A 40 -3.19 -32.45 23.84
C PRO A 40 -2.87 -32.45 22.33
N PHE A 41 -2.45 -31.30 21.78
CA PHE A 41 -2.08 -31.12 20.37
C PHE A 41 -0.57 -31.00 20.16
N ASN A 42 0.25 -31.48 21.10
CA ASN A 42 1.71 -31.54 20.97
C ASN A 42 2.17 -32.91 20.41
N PRO A 43 3.10 -32.96 19.44
CA PRO A 43 3.69 -31.84 18.72
C PRO A 43 2.67 -31.13 17.82
N PHE A 44 2.73 -29.81 17.79
CA PHE A 44 1.93 -29.03 16.85
C PHE A 44 2.40 -29.38 15.44
N PRO A 45 1.55 -29.93 14.55
CA PRO A 45 2.05 -30.41 13.27
C PRO A 45 2.61 -29.26 12.42
N THR A 46 3.81 -29.46 11.86
CA THR A 46 4.51 -28.45 11.04
C THR A 46 3.70 -28.00 9.84
N GLN A 47 2.79 -28.84 9.33
CA GLN A 47 1.84 -28.47 8.28
C GLN A 47 0.97 -27.25 8.64
N PHE A 48 0.57 -27.10 9.91
CA PHE A 48 -0.23 -25.96 10.35
C PHE A 48 0.61 -24.68 10.37
N ILE A 49 1.85 -24.74 10.83
CA ILE A 49 2.75 -23.57 10.80
C ILE A 49 3.04 -23.16 9.35
N ASN A 50 3.25 -24.14 8.47
CA ASN A 50 3.52 -23.93 7.06
C ASN A 50 2.36 -23.23 6.34
N SER A 51 1.10 -23.55 6.65
CA SER A 51 -0.05 -22.89 6.03
C SER A 51 -0.19 -21.40 6.39
N TYR A 52 0.36 -20.97 7.53
CA TYR A 52 0.34 -19.56 7.93
C TYR A 52 1.54 -18.74 7.44
N LYS A 53 2.60 -19.36 6.90
CA LYS A 53 3.80 -18.61 6.47
C LYS A 53 3.49 -17.57 5.40
N ALA A 54 2.84 -18.00 4.32
CA ALA A 54 2.50 -17.13 3.19
C ALA A 54 1.58 -15.97 3.58
N PRO A 55 0.45 -16.17 4.30
CA PRO A 55 -0.40 -15.06 4.68
C PRO A 55 0.27 -14.11 5.68
N ILE A 56 1.08 -14.61 6.63
CA ILE A 56 1.84 -13.74 7.55
C ILE A 56 2.87 -12.91 6.77
N GLN A 57 3.60 -13.54 5.84
CA GLN A 57 4.57 -12.86 4.98
C GLN A 57 3.88 -11.74 4.18
N ALA A 58 2.75 -12.04 3.54
CA ALA A 58 1.99 -11.05 2.77
C ALA A 58 1.54 -9.87 3.65
N ILE A 59 1.10 -10.11 4.89
CA ILE A 59 0.70 -9.05 5.82
C ILE A 59 1.89 -8.17 6.22
N LEU A 60 3.04 -8.79 6.51
CA LEU A 60 4.26 -8.06 6.87
C LEU A 60 4.78 -7.25 5.68
N GLU A 61 4.79 -7.83 4.49
CA GLU A 61 5.22 -7.17 3.25
C GLU A 61 4.35 -5.98 2.86
N ARG A 62 3.05 -5.95 3.21
CA ARG A 62 2.18 -4.79 2.99
C ARG A 62 2.64 -3.53 3.73
N ASN A 63 3.32 -3.70 4.86
CA ASN A 63 3.87 -2.58 5.64
C ASN A 63 5.38 -2.38 5.41
N ALA A 64 6.03 -3.25 4.64
CA ALA A 64 7.46 -3.18 4.39
C ALA A 64 7.79 -2.20 3.26
N TYR A 65 8.89 -1.46 3.44
CA TYR A 65 9.39 -0.51 2.44
C TYR A 65 10.18 -1.22 1.35
N VAL A 66 10.12 -0.66 0.13
CA VAL A 66 11.06 -1.04 -0.93
C VAL A 66 12.39 -0.34 -0.65
N ALA A 67 13.45 -1.10 -0.52
CA ALA A 67 14.80 -0.59 -0.32
C ALA A 67 15.60 -0.72 -1.62
N ARG A 68 16.64 0.13 -1.77
CA ARG A 68 17.60 0.01 -2.86
C ARG A 68 18.88 -0.65 -2.33
N ASN A 69 19.41 -1.60 -3.08
CA ASN A 69 20.74 -2.17 -2.87
C ASN A 69 21.50 -2.18 -4.21
N GLY A 70 22.49 -1.29 -4.35
CA GLY A 70 23.19 -1.11 -5.62
C GLY A 70 22.23 -0.75 -6.76
N SER A 71 22.17 -1.60 -7.79
CA SER A 71 21.26 -1.45 -8.94
C SER A 71 19.91 -2.17 -8.75
N GLU A 72 19.68 -2.83 -7.63
CA GLU A 72 18.46 -3.61 -7.38
C GLU A 72 17.53 -2.90 -6.40
N LEU A 73 16.24 -3.14 -6.59
CA LEU A 73 15.22 -2.85 -5.58
C LEU A 73 14.91 -4.14 -4.85
N LEU A 74 14.74 -4.05 -3.54
CA LEU A 74 14.46 -5.17 -2.66
C LEU A 74 13.18 -4.91 -1.86
N LEU A 75 12.40 -5.96 -1.65
CA LEU A 75 11.29 -5.99 -0.71
C LEU A 75 11.49 -7.18 0.22
N SER A 76 11.60 -6.92 1.53
CA SER A 76 11.85 -7.96 2.53
C SER A 76 13.05 -8.86 2.18
N GLY A 77 14.14 -8.27 1.68
CA GLY A 77 15.36 -8.97 1.27
C GLY A 77 15.31 -9.63 -0.12
N THR A 78 14.16 -9.68 -0.78
CA THR A 78 13.99 -10.30 -2.10
C THR A 78 13.99 -9.26 -3.21
N ARG A 79 14.57 -9.58 -4.37
CA ARG A 79 14.51 -8.69 -5.55
C ARG A 79 13.07 -8.32 -5.90
N TRP A 80 12.86 -7.03 -6.09
CA TRP A 80 11.57 -6.41 -6.37
C TRP A 80 11.62 -5.60 -7.67
N THR A 81 10.51 -5.57 -8.38
CA THR A 81 10.34 -4.82 -9.64
C THR A 81 9.05 -4.02 -9.59
N ALA A 82 9.11 -2.80 -10.10
CA ALA A 82 7.96 -1.93 -10.27
C ALA A 82 7.18 -2.33 -11.53
N ALA A 83 6.36 -3.37 -11.43
CA ALA A 83 5.42 -3.76 -12.46
C ALA A 83 4.03 -3.25 -12.10
N GLY A 84 3.38 -2.51 -12.99
CA GLY A 84 2.04 -2.01 -12.73
C GLY A 84 1.60 -0.94 -13.73
N ALA A 85 0.75 -0.02 -13.30
CA ALA A 85 0.10 0.93 -14.20
C ALA A 85 0.25 2.39 -13.77
N ASN A 86 0.09 3.28 -14.75
CA ASN A 86 -0.20 4.68 -14.50
C ASN A 86 -1.72 4.84 -14.38
N VAL A 87 -2.19 5.15 -13.18
CA VAL A 87 -3.59 5.45 -12.89
C VAL A 87 -3.61 6.87 -12.34
N TYR A 88 -3.56 7.84 -13.24
CA TYR A 88 -3.24 9.21 -12.88
C TYR A 88 -4.30 9.92 -12.03
N TRP A 89 -5.51 9.37 -11.98
CA TRP A 89 -6.73 10.00 -11.49
C TRP A 89 -7.19 9.55 -10.09
N LEU A 90 -6.33 8.95 -9.25
CA LEU A 90 -6.78 8.37 -7.98
C LEU A 90 -7.19 9.40 -6.90
N GLY A 91 -6.71 10.64 -6.97
CA GLY A 91 -7.11 11.71 -6.04
C GLY A 91 -8.11 12.71 -6.63
N LEU A 92 -7.99 12.98 -7.93
CA LEU A 92 -8.88 13.83 -8.70
C LEU A 92 -8.94 13.28 -10.12
N ASP A 93 -10.13 13.29 -10.72
CA ASP A 93 -10.38 12.70 -12.02
C ASP A 93 -11.01 13.71 -12.98
N GLU A 94 -10.46 13.76 -14.19
CA GLU A 94 -10.83 14.71 -15.24
C GLU A 94 -11.50 14.01 -16.44
N ASN A 95 -11.72 12.69 -16.35
CA ASN A 95 -12.26 11.87 -17.45
C ASN A 95 -13.74 11.59 -17.34
N VAL A 96 -14.29 11.69 -16.13
CA VAL A 96 -15.64 11.22 -15.83
C VAL A 96 -16.42 12.32 -15.14
N GLN A 97 -17.56 12.64 -15.73
CA GLN A 97 -18.52 13.53 -15.10
C GLN A 97 -19.24 12.77 -13.98
N PRO A 98 -19.29 13.32 -12.76
CA PRO A 98 -19.91 12.63 -11.65
C PRO A 98 -21.44 12.72 -11.74
N ALA A 99 -22.13 11.91 -10.94
CA ALA A 99 -23.58 11.97 -10.83
C ALA A 99 -24.06 13.34 -10.32
N ALA A 100 -25.30 13.72 -10.64
CA ALA A 100 -25.88 14.98 -10.20
C ALA A 100 -25.80 15.16 -8.67
N GLY A 101 -25.39 16.34 -8.22
CA GLY A 101 -25.23 16.67 -6.81
C GLY A 101 -23.86 16.35 -6.21
N GLN A 102 -22.95 15.74 -6.97
CA GLN A 102 -21.56 15.52 -6.55
C GLN A 102 -20.66 16.73 -6.90
N PRO A 103 -19.54 16.93 -6.18
CA PRO A 103 -18.57 17.98 -6.50
C PRO A 103 -18.05 17.83 -7.93
N PHE A 104 -18.20 18.89 -8.72
CA PHE A 104 -17.77 18.94 -10.12
C PHE A 104 -17.27 20.33 -10.47
N TYR A 105 -16.08 20.41 -11.06
CA TYR A 105 -15.52 21.65 -11.56
C TYR A 105 -15.44 21.60 -13.08
N ALA A 106 -16.46 22.18 -13.72
CA ALA A 106 -16.65 22.12 -15.17
C ALA A 106 -15.45 22.60 -16.01
N PRO A 107 -14.72 23.68 -15.65
CA PRO A 107 -13.61 24.17 -16.49
C PRO A 107 -12.48 23.16 -16.73
N TYR A 108 -12.25 22.23 -15.79
CA TYR A 108 -11.26 21.16 -15.95
C TYR A 108 -11.90 19.76 -16.01
N ASN A 109 -13.22 19.68 -16.15
CA ASN A 109 -13.98 18.43 -16.05
C ASN A 109 -13.63 17.61 -14.79
N ALA A 110 -13.24 18.29 -13.71
CA ALA A 110 -12.64 17.65 -12.55
C ALA A 110 -13.72 17.21 -11.55
N SER A 111 -13.60 15.98 -11.05
CA SER A 111 -14.43 15.42 -9.99
C SER A 111 -13.65 14.44 -9.12
N TYR A 112 -14.20 14.14 -7.95
CA TYR A 112 -13.63 13.11 -7.09
C TYR A 112 -14.00 11.71 -7.62
N PRO A 113 -13.01 10.82 -7.83
CA PRO A 113 -13.30 9.44 -8.22
C PRO A 113 -14.10 8.74 -7.11
N THR A 114 -15.04 7.87 -7.50
CA THR A 114 -15.80 7.09 -6.52
C THR A 114 -14.91 6.06 -5.83
N LYS A 115 -15.20 5.79 -4.55
CA LYS A 115 -14.52 4.73 -3.78
C LYS A 115 -14.60 3.36 -4.47
N GLY A 116 -15.72 3.07 -5.14
CA GLY A 116 -15.91 1.86 -5.93
C GLY A 116 -14.91 1.75 -7.08
N ARG A 117 -14.71 2.81 -7.85
CA ARG A 117 -13.78 2.84 -8.98
C ARG A 117 -12.32 2.71 -8.55
N ILE A 118 -11.94 3.36 -7.44
CA ILE A 118 -10.62 3.18 -6.83
C ILE A 118 -10.41 1.71 -6.42
N THR A 119 -11.39 1.11 -5.76
CA THR A 119 -11.30 -0.29 -5.33
C THR A 119 -11.25 -1.25 -6.53
N GLU A 120 -11.99 -0.97 -7.59
CA GLU A 120 -12.01 -1.77 -8.81
C GLU A 120 -10.63 -1.83 -9.47
N ILE A 121 -10.00 -0.68 -9.72
CA ILE A 121 -8.68 -0.67 -10.38
C ILE A 121 -7.60 -1.35 -9.53
N MET A 122 -7.70 -1.27 -8.19
CA MET A 122 -6.80 -1.96 -7.27
C MET A 122 -6.99 -3.49 -7.35
N ASN A 123 -8.24 -3.96 -7.36
CA ASN A 123 -8.55 -5.38 -7.58
C ASN A 123 -8.04 -5.87 -8.94
N THR A 124 -8.30 -5.11 -10.01
CA THR A 124 -7.85 -5.45 -11.36
C THR A 124 -6.33 -5.60 -11.39
N LEU A 125 -5.59 -4.64 -10.83
CA LEU A 125 -4.13 -4.72 -10.79
C LEU A 125 -3.62 -5.88 -9.95
N GLN A 126 -4.25 -6.17 -8.81
CA GLN A 126 -3.88 -7.34 -8.00
C GLN A 126 -4.06 -8.65 -8.78
N VAL A 127 -5.19 -8.81 -9.48
CA VAL A 127 -5.48 -9.99 -10.31
C VAL A 127 -4.48 -10.12 -11.47
N LEU A 128 -4.08 -9.00 -12.07
CA LEU A 128 -3.08 -8.97 -13.13
C LEU A 128 -1.62 -9.11 -12.63
N GLY A 129 -1.41 -9.24 -11.31
CA GLY A 129 -0.07 -9.36 -10.72
C GLY A 129 0.70 -8.03 -10.64
N GLY A 130 0.00 -6.90 -10.79
CA GLY A 130 0.53 -5.57 -10.59
C GLY A 130 0.94 -5.32 -9.13
N ARG A 131 2.08 -4.66 -8.95
CA ARG A 131 2.72 -4.37 -7.66
C ARG A 131 2.77 -2.88 -7.35
N THR A 132 2.59 -2.03 -8.37
CA THR A 132 2.73 -0.58 -8.25
C THR A 132 1.66 0.18 -9.00
N ILE A 133 1.29 1.35 -8.50
CA ILE A 133 0.57 2.37 -9.25
C ILE A 133 1.35 3.67 -9.18
N ARG A 134 1.48 4.35 -10.31
CA ARG A 134 1.83 5.76 -10.35
C ARG A 134 0.55 6.58 -10.54
N SER A 135 0.32 7.55 -9.66
CA SER A 135 -0.88 8.40 -9.71
C SER A 135 -0.53 9.86 -9.46
N GLN A 136 -0.78 10.68 -10.47
CA GLN A 136 -0.43 12.10 -10.49
C GLN A 136 -1.27 12.88 -9.47
N THR A 137 -2.59 12.71 -9.46
CA THR A 137 -3.49 13.52 -8.64
C THR A 137 -3.51 13.17 -7.16
N LEU A 138 -2.76 12.15 -6.74
CA LEU A 138 -2.47 11.90 -5.32
C LEU A 138 -1.48 12.89 -4.71
N GLY A 139 -0.70 13.59 -5.53
CA GLY A 139 0.24 14.62 -5.06
C GLY A 139 0.17 15.91 -5.87
N VAL A 140 0.15 15.82 -7.20
CA VAL A 140 -0.08 16.95 -8.11
C VAL A 140 -1.57 17.26 -8.15
N SER A 141 -2.04 17.99 -7.13
CA SER A 141 -3.43 18.40 -6.98
C SER A 141 -3.48 19.83 -6.44
N VAL A 142 -3.34 20.80 -7.36
CA VAL A 142 -3.30 22.24 -7.03
C VAL A 142 -4.07 23.07 -8.06
N GLY A 143 -4.51 24.28 -7.67
CA GLY A 143 -4.98 25.29 -8.63
C GLY A 143 -6.42 25.14 -9.12
N ASN A 144 -7.20 24.19 -8.60
CA ASN A 144 -8.65 24.11 -8.81
C ASN A 144 -9.40 23.93 -7.47
N PRO A 145 -10.71 24.27 -7.39
CA PRO A 145 -11.46 24.22 -6.13
C PRO A 145 -11.56 22.83 -5.47
N LEU A 146 -11.37 21.75 -6.24
CA LEU A 146 -11.42 20.37 -5.76
C LEU A 146 -10.03 19.80 -5.47
N SER A 147 -8.97 20.56 -5.74
CA SER A 147 -7.59 20.17 -5.50
C SER A 147 -7.30 20.08 -4.02
N VAL A 148 -6.24 19.35 -3.63
CA VAL A 148 -5.70 19.35 -2.26
C VAL A 148 -5.29 20.75 -1.84
N MET A 149 -4.69 21.52 -2.76
CA MET A 149 -4.33 22.91 -2.53
C MET A 149 -4.92 23.82 -3.60
N PRO A 150 -6.18 24.28 -3.45
CA PRO A 150 -6.83 25.15 -4.43
C PRO A 150 -6.07 26.46 -4.67
N LYS A 151 -5.48 27.02 -3.61
CA LYS A 151 -4.61 28.20 -3.64
C LYS A 151 -3.40 27.97 -2.74
N LEU A 152 -2.32 28.71 -2.99
CA LEU A 152 -1.10 28.60 -2.21
C LEU A 152 -1.37 28.78 -0.70
N GLY A 153 -1.08 27.74 0.07
CA GLY A 153 -1.27 27.74 1.54
C GLY A 153 -2.69 27.42 2.01
N GLU A 154 -3.66 27.26 1.11
CA GLU A 154 -5.02 26.84 1.43
C GLU A 154 -5.18 25.34 1.17
N VAL A 155 -5.42 24.55 2.22
CA VAL A 155 -5.63 23.10 2.12
C VAL A 155 -7.13 22.78 2.10
N ASN A 156 -7.54 21.96 1.14
CA ASN A 156 -8.89 21.42 1.03
C ASN A 156 -8.93 20.00 1.61
N GLU A 157 -9.42 19.88 2.84
CA GLU A 157 -9.51 18.60 3.56
C GLU A 157 -10.42 17.59 2.86
N GLN A 158 -11.39 18.03 2.06
CA GLN A 158 -12.29 17.12 1.34
C GLN A 158 -11.55 16.29 0.28
N ALA A 159 -10.50 16.84 -0.33
CA ALA A 159 -9.72 16.14 -1.33
C ALA A 159 -9.02 14.89 -0.75
N PHE A 160 -8.69 14.91 0.55
CA PHE A 160 -8.05 13.79 1.21
C PHE A 160 -8.94 12.55 1.35
N ASP A 161 -10.29 12.66 1.34
CA ASP A 161 -11.15 11.47 1.47
C ASP A 161 -10.89 10.43 0.37
N THR A 162 -10.66 10.88 -0.87
CA THR A 162 -10.34 9.98 -1.98
C THR A 162 -8.89 9.51 -1.96
N ILE A 163 -7.96 10.38 -1.59
CA ILE A 163 -6.52 10.08 -1.48
C ILE A 163 -6.27 9.03 -0.39
N ASP A 164 -6.86 9.23 0.80
CA ASP A 164 -6.77 8.31 1.92
C ASP A 164 -7.41 6.97 1.58
N TRP A 165 -8.54 6.99 0.86
CA TRP A 165 -9.14 5.76 0.35
C TRP A 165 -8.22 5.02 -0.62
N ALA A 166 -7.56 5.73 -1.54
CA ALA A 166 -6.61 5.14 -2.48
C ALA A 166 -5.39 4.53 -1.77
N VAL A 167 -4.84 5.23 -0.77
CA VAL A 167 -3.73 4.72 0.05
C VAL A 167 -4.16 3.51 0.87
N TYR A 168 -5.34 3.54 1.47
CA TYR A 168 -5.93 2.43 2.19
C TYR A 168 -6.09 1.20 1.29
N GLN A 169 -6.70 1.38 0.10
CA GLN A 169 -6.90 0.29 -0.85
C GLN A 169 -5.59 -0.28 -1.38
N ALA A 170 -4.61 0.58 -1.68
CA ALA A 170 -3.27 0.14 -2.09
C ALA A 170 -2.66 -0.79 -1.03
N ARG A 171 -2.77 -0.45 0.25
CA ARG A 171 -2.32 -1.32 1.36
C ARG A 171 -3.09 -2.64 1.40
N GLN A 172 -4.42 -2.63 1.26
CA GLN A 172 -5.22 -3.87 1.30
C GLN A 172 -4.83 -4.85 0.18
N HIS A 173 -4.42 -4.32 -0.98
CA HIS A 173 -4.06 -5.11 -2.17
C HIS A 173 -2.56 -5.41 -2.28
N GLY A 174 -1.73 -4.86 -1.38
CA GLY A 174 -0.27 -4.99 -1.45
C GLY A 174 0.38 -4.18 -2.58
N ILE A 175 -0.33 -3.19 -3.10
CA ILE A 175 0.12 -2.29 -4.17
C ILE A 175 0.86 -1.10 -3.54
N ARG A 176 1.97 -0.70 -4.17
CA ARG A 176 2.75 0.48 -3.77
C ARG A 176 2.42 1.68 -4.65
N VAL A 177 2.33 2.85 -4.03
CA VAL A 177 1.94 4.08 -4.71
C VAL A 177 3.16 4.96 -4.96
N PHE A 178 3.33 5.39 -6.21
CA PHE A 178 4.18 6.52 -6.56
C PHE A 178 3.28 7.75 -6.73
N ALA A 179 3.37 8.69 -5.79
CA ALA A 179 2.68 9.97 -5.81
C ALA A 179 3.67 11.09 -6.15
N PRO A 180 3.73 11.55 -7.41
CA PRO A 180 4.51 12.73 -7.77
C PRO A 180 3.94 13.94 -7.03
N LEU A 181 4.79 14.77 -6.44
CA LEU A 181 4.37 15.98 -5.69
C LEU A 181 4.35 17.23 -6.56
N VAL A 182 5.03 17.19 -7.71
CA VAL A 182 5.08 18.29 -8.68
C VAL A 182 5.01 17.73 -10.10
N SER A 183 4.38 18.47 -11.00
CA SER A 183 4.42 18.25 -12.45
C SER A 183 4.88 19.53 -13.14
N ARG A 184 5.61 19.40 -14.24
CA ARG A 184 6.00 20.52 -15.10
C ARG A 184 4.96 20.87 -16.15
N GLU A 185 4.02 19.96 -16.39
CA GLU A 185 3.01 20.05 -17.43
C GLU A 185 1.63 20.02 -16.76
N TRP A 186 0.79 20.96 -17.22
CA TRP A 186 -0.66 20.92 -17.16
C TRP A 186 -1.15 20.58 -18.56
#